data_AF-A0A250DT77-F1
#
_entry.id   AF-A0A250DT77-F1
#
_cell.length_a   1.000
_cell.length_b   1.000
_cell.length_c   1.000
_cell.angle_alpha   90.00
_cell.angle_beta   90.00
_cell.angle_gamma   90.00
#
_symmetry.space_group_name_H-M   'P 1'
#
loop_
_entity.id
_entity.type
_entity.pdbx_description
1 polymer ?
#
loop_
_entity_poly.entity_id
_entity_poly.type
_entity_poly.pdbx_seq_one_letter_code
_entity_poly.pdbx_strand_id
1 'polypeptide(L)'
;MNTITLAAVAVLIAAASGALGYGTGRSDGAASGQQQCDAETAKRARAEADQATTTRTKESIHADTITEAVDTYQAARAPAAADAAERVARAQRLQRTAEGRAAQYLAMSQAGDTERSRLASHAARLDASLADGRRVAEQLRATVVERDQQLRLLGDVIRADRALASYTNAQGDAPEP
;
A
#
# COMPACT_ATOMS: atom_id res chain seq x y z
N MET A 1 -35.50 6.38 0.65
CA MET A 1 -36.68 5.99 1.44
C MET A 1 -36.39 4.58 1.95
N ASN A 2 -36.10 4.28 3.22
CA ASN A 2 -36.97 4.53 4.37
C ASN A 2 -36.21 4.32 5.72
N THR A 3 -35.19 5.13 6.03
CA THR A 3 -34.53 5.11 7.36
C THR A 3 -35.29 5.94 8.42
N ILE A 4 -36.23 6.78 7.99
CA ILE A 4 -37.04 7.65 8.85
C ILE A 4 -38.13 6.85 9.59
N THR A 5 -38.56 5.70 9.07
CA THR A 5 -39.62 4.88 9.68
C THR A 5 -39.19 4.07 10.90
N LEU A 6 -37.90 3.71 11.03
CA LEU A 6 -37.43 2.91 12.18
C LEU A 6 -37.25 3.77 13.46
N ALA A 7 -36.89 5.04 13.30
CA ALA A 7 -36.78 5.98 14.42
C ALA A 7 -38.13 6.32 15.06
N ALA A 8 -39.22 6.30 14.27
CA ALA A 8 -40.55 6.66 14.76
C ALA A 8 -41.22 5.56 15.63
N VAL A 9 -40.87 4.29 15.43
CA VAL A 9 -41.47 3.16 16.18
C VAL A 9 -40.84 3.02 17.59
N ALA A 10 -39.56 3.33 17.74
CA ALA A 10 -38.88 3.30 19.05
C ALA A 10 -39.40 4.38 20.01
N VAL A 11 -39.78 5.56 19.49
CA VAL A 11 -40.33 6.66 20.30
C VAL A 11 -41.77 6.38 20.76
N LEU A 12 -42.56 5.64 19.97
CA LEU A 12 -43.95 5.32 20.30
C LEU A 12 -44.10 4.22 21.37
N ILE A 13 -43.14 3.30 21.48
CA ILE A 13 -43.17 2.24 22.51
C ILE A 13 -42.78 2.78 23.89
N ALA A 14 -41.95 3.84 23.95
CA ALA A 14 -41.57 4.48 25.20
C ALA A 14 -42.71 5.31 25.84
N ALA A 15 -43.65 5.82 25.05
CA ALA A 15 -44.75 6.66 25.54
C ALA A 15 -45.94 5.86 26.12
N ALA A 16 -46.09 4.58 25.77
CA ALA A 16 -47.25 3.77 26.19
C ALA A 16 -47.12 3.13 27.58
N SER A 17 -45.91 3.08 28.15
CA SER A 17 -45.63 2.36 29.40
C SER A 17 -45.88 3.17 30.69
N GLY A 18 -46.20 4.47 30.57
CA GLY A 18 -46.23 5.40 31.71
C GLY A 18 -47.58 5.54 32.44
N ALA A 19 -48.65 4.90 31.98
CA ALA A 19 -50.01 5.32 32.36
C ALA A 19 -50.70 4.54 33.49
N LEU A 20 -50.10 3.52 34.12
CA LEU A 20 -50.80 2.72 35.14
C LEU A 20 -49.94 2.45 36.39
N GLY A 21 -50.09 3.28 37.43
CA GLY A 21 -49.47 3.03 38.74
C GLY A 21 -49.56 4.20 39.73
N TYR A 22 -50.78 4.61 40.08
CA TYR A 22 -51.10 5.53 41.18
C TYR A 22 -50.57 5.02 42.53
N GLY A 23 -49.94 5.88 43.35
CA GLY A 23 -49.68 5.58 44.76
C GLY A 23 -48.51 6.33 45.41
N THR A 24 -48.64 7.64 45.58
CA THR A 24 -48.12 8.46 46.71
C THR A 24 -46.80 8.04 47.40
N GLY A 25 -45.73 7.90 46.61
CA GLY A 25 -44.34 7.81 47.10
C GLY A 25 -43.29 7.97 45.99
N ARG A 26 -43.71 8.45 44.80
CA ARG A 26 -43.04 8.17 43.53
C ARG A 26 -42.48 9.40 42.80
N SER A 27 -42.76 10.63 43.26
CA SER A 27 -42.29 11.86 42.59
C SER A 27 -40.77 12.04 42.66
N ASP A 28 -40.18 11.77 43.83
CA ASP A 28 -38.73 11.92 44.03
C ASP A 28 -37.96 10.76 43.38
N GLY A 29 -38.56 9.57 43.34
CA GLY A 29 -38.03 8.39 42.63
C GLY A 29 -38.14 8.49 41.11
N ALA A 30 -39.20 9.11 40.57
CA ALA A 30 -39.39 9.30 39.13
C ALA A 30 -38.49 10.41 38.57
N ALA A 31 -38.31 11.50 39.31
CA ALA A 31 -37.38 12.57 38.92
C ALA A 31 -35.92 12.10 38.94
N SER A 32 -35.52 11.35 39.98
CA SER A 32 -34.18 10.75 40.05
C SER A 32 -33.96 9.66 39.00
N GLY A 33 -34.98 8.84 38.70
CA GLY A 33 -34.93 7.85 37.62
C GLY A 33 -34.83 8.48 36.22
N GLN A 34 -35.57 9.55 35.97
CA GLN A 34 -35.48 10.31 34.70
C GLN A 34 -34.09 10.95 34.55
N GLN A 35 -33.59 11.58 35.61
CA GLN A 35 -32.25 12.19 35.61
C GLN A 35 -31.13 11.17 35.35
N GLN A 36 -31.26 9.95 35.89
CA GLN A 36 -30.32 8.86 35.61
C GLN A 36 -30.41 8.40 34.15
N CYS A 37 -31.61 8.25 33.60
CA CYS A 37 -31.81 7.85 32.21
C CYS A 37 -31.28 8.91 31.22
N ASP A 38 -31.53 10.19 31.51
CA ASP A 38 -31.02 11.32 30.71
C ASP A 38 -29.48 11.38 30.78
N ALA A 39 -28.89 11.15 31.96
CA ALA A 39 -27.45 11.12 32.15
C ALA A 39 -26.79 9.93 31.41
N GLU A 40 -27.40 8.73 31.45
CA GLU A 40 -26.93 7.58 30.69
C GLU A 40 -27.04 7.80 29.18
N THR A 41 -28.15 8.37 28.73
CA THR A 41 -28.36 8.69 27.31
C THR A 41 -27.33 9.70 26.82
N ALA A 42 -27.07 10.75 27.59
CA ALA A 42 -26.03 11.73 27.28
C ALA A 42 -24.62 11.09 27.28
N LYS A 43 -24.35 10.15 28.20
CA LYS A 43 -23.07 9.41 28.24
C LYS A 43 -22.90 8.53 27.00
N ARG A 44 -23.94 7.80 26.58
CA ARG A 44 -23.92 6.97 25.37
C ARG A 44 -23.75 7.82 24.12
N ALA A 45 -24.49 8.92 23.99
CA ALA A 45 -24.37 9.84 22.86
C ALA A 45 -22.96 10.46 22.76
N ARG A 46 -22.34 10.81 23.90
CA ARG A 46 -20.94 11.28 23.92
C ARG A 46 -19.96 10.18 23.50
N ALA A 47 -20.11 8.97 24.02
CA ALA A 47 -19.27 7.84 23.64
C ALA A 47 -19.36 7.52 22.13
N GLU A 48 -20.57 7.55 21.56
CA GLU A 48 -20.79 7.38 20.13
C GLU A 48 -20.14 8.51 19.30
N ALA A 49 -20.25 9.77 19.75
CA ALA A 49 -19.62 10.91 19.07
C ALA A 49 -18.08 10.86 19.12
N ASP A 50 -17.53 10.48 20.28
CA ASP A 50 -16.08 10.31 20.47
C ASP A 50 -15.56 9.15 19.62
N GLN A 51 -16.31 8.05 19.54
CA GLN A 51 -16.01 6.91 18.68
C GLN A 51 -16.05 7.30 17.20
N ALA A 52 -17.09 8.01 16.75
CA ALA A 52 -17.23 8.44 15.36
C ALA A 52 -16.08 9.39 14.95
N THR A 53 -15.69 10.30 15.84
CA THR A 53 -14.57 11.24 15.62
C THR A 53 -13.24 10.50 15.55
N THR A 54 -13.04 9.53 16.43
CA THR A 54 -11.84 8.68 16.48
C THR A 54 -11.71 7.84 15.20
N THR A 55 -12.79 7.18 14.77
CA THR A 55 -12.81 6.38 13.54
C THR A 55 -12.52 7.25 12.32
N ARG A 56 -13.20 8.40 12.18
CA ARG A 56 -12.96 9.32 11.07
C ARG A 56 -11.51 9.81 11.01
N THR A 57 -10.92 10.15 12.15
CA THR A 57 -9.51 10.57 12.21
C THR A 57 -8.58 9.44 11.76
N LYS A 58 -8.83 8.21 12.21
CA LYS A 58 -8.02 7.03 11.82
C LYS A 58 -8.13 6.72 10.33
N GLU A 59 -9.34 6.78 9.77
CA GLU A 59 -9.59 6.59 8.34
C GLU A 59 -8.89 7.67 7.50
N SER A 60 -8.89 8.92 7.97
CA SER A 60 -8.17 10.01 7.31
C SER A 60 -6.66 9.76 7.29
N ILE A 61 -6.06 9.43 8.44
CA ILE A 61 -4.62 9.13 8.54
C ILE A 61 -4.24 7.95 7.65
N HIS A 62 -5.09 6.91 7.60
CA HIS A 62 -4.89 5.77 6.73
C HIS A 62 -4.90 6.20 5.25
N ALA A 63 -5.90 6.96 4.82
CA ALA A 63 -5.99 7.46 3.44
C ALA A 63 -4.79 8.34 3.06
N ASP A 64 -4.34 9.21 3.96
CA ASP A 64 -3.17 10.07 3.76
C ASP A 64 -1.90 9.24 3.61
N THR A 65 -1.71 8.24 4.48
CA THR A 65 -0.54 7.34 4.43
C THR A 65 -0.49 6.53 3.13
N ILE A 66 -1.63 6.02 2.67
CA ILE A 66 -1.72 5.30 1.39
C ILE A 66 -1.40 6.23 0.22
N THR A 67 -1.93 7.44 0.24
CA THR A 67 -1.68 8.45 -0.80
C THR A 67 -0.20 8.80 -0.87
N GLU A 68 0.44 9.07 0.26
CA GLU A 68 1.87 9.36 0.34
C GLU A 68 2.74 8.20 -0.18
N ALA A 69 2.39 6.96 0.15
CA ALA A 69 3.10 5.78 -0.33
C ALA A 69 3.00 5.63 -1.85
N VAL A 70 1.81 5.86 -2.43
CA VAL A 70 1.58 5.83 -3.87
C VAL A 70 2.34 6.96 -4.57
N ASP A 71 2.28 8.19 -4.04
CA ASP A 71 2.96 9.34 -4.62
C ASP A 71 4.48 9.15 -4.62
N THR A 72 5.03 8.64 -3.51
CA THR A 72 6.45 8.29 -3.40
C THR A 72 6.86 7.24 -4.44
N TYR A 73 6.04 6.20 -4.61
CA TYR A 73 6.26 5.18 -5.63
C TYR A 73 6.25 5.77 -7.05
N GLN A 74 5.26 6.60 -7.38
CA GLN A 74 5.14 7.20 -8.71
C GLN A 74 6.29 8.17 -9.01
N ALA A 75 6.68 8.98 -8.02
CA ALA A 75 7.81 9.90 -8.14
C ALA A 75 9.14 9.17 -8.39
N ALA A 76 9.34 7.99 -7.79
CA ALA A 76 10.55 7.18 -7.97
C ALA A 76 10.55 6.34 -9.27
N ARG A 77 9.39 6.05 -9.85
CA ARG A 77 9.23 5.11 -10.97
C ARG A 77 9.80 5.64 -12.28
N ALA A 78 9.40 6.85 -12.68
CA ALA A 78 9.84 7.45 -13.95
C ALA A 78 11.37 7.63 -14.05
N PRO A 79 12.08 8.21 -13.05
CA PRO A 79 13.53 8.36 -13.13
C PRO A 79 14.26 7.02 -13.11
N ALA A 80 13.80 6.05 -12.31
CA ALA A 80 14.39 4.72 -12.27
C ALA A 80 14.23 3.97 -13.60
N ALA A 81 13.07 4.08 -14.24
CA ALA A 81 12.82 3.50 -15.56
C ALA A 81 13.70 4.15 -16.65
N ALA A 82 13.90 5.47 -16.59
CA ALA A 82 14.75 6.19 -17.53
C ALA A 82 16.23 5.76 -17.39
N ASP A 83 16.77 5.72 -16.16
CA ASP A 83 18.14 5.25 -15.90
C ASP A 83 18.33 3.78 -16.34
N ALA A 84 17.37 2.91 -16.01
CA ALA A 84 17.38 1.52 -16.45
C ALA A 84 17.40 1.40 -17.98
N ALA A 85 16.56 2.17 -18.68
CA ALA A 85 16.51 2.17 -20.14
C ALA A 85 17.84 2.65 -20.76
N GLU A 86 18.45 3.69 -20.19
CA GLU A 86 19.75 4.18 -20.66
C GLU A 86 20.86 3.12 -20.51
N ARG A 87 20.91 2.46 -19.34
CA ARG A 87 21.92 1.45 -19.01
C ARG A 87 21.78 0.22 -19.91
N VAL A 88 20.55 -0.24 -20.16
CA VAL A 88 20.25 -1.32 -21.12
C VAL A 88 20.63 -0.91 -22.54
N ALA A 89 20.27 0.31 -22.98
CA ALA A 89 20.62 0.80 -24.31
C ALA A 89 22.13 0.90 -24.51
N ARG A 90 22.87 1.32 -23.48
CA ARG A 90 24.35 1.34 -23.49
C ARG A 90 24.92 -0.07 -23.62
N ALA A 91 24.38 -1.05 -22.90
CA ALA A 91 24.82 -2.44 -23.02
C ALA A 91 24.55 -3.02 -24.42
N GLN A 92 23.39 -2.72 -25.01
CA GLN A 92 23.07 -3.12 -26.40
C GLN A 92 24.00 -2.48 -27.43
N ARG A 93 24.41 -1.22 -27.23
CA ARG A 93 25.43 -0.58 -28.08
C ARG A 93 26.77 -1.32 -27.98
N LEU A 94 27.21 -1.65 -26.76
CA LEU A 94 28.44 -2.41 -26.54
C LEU A 94 28.40 -3.80 -27.19
N GLN A 95 27.25 -4.48 -27.15
CA GLN A 95 27.06 -5.77 -27.84
C GLN A 95 27.25 -5.64 -29.34
N ARG A 96 26.57 -4.67 -29.99
CA ARG A 96 26.74 -4.43 -31.42
C ARG A 96 28.18 -4.09 -31.79
N THR A 97 28.89 -3.33 -30.95
CA THR A 97 30.31 -3.06 -31.15
C THR A 97 31.16 -4.33 -31.02
N ALA A 98 30.86 -5.22 -30.08
CA ALA A 98 31.56 -6.50 -29.93
C ALA A 98 31.34 -7.41 -31.15
N GLU A 99 30.13 -7.46 -31.70
CA GLU A 99 29.82 -8.16 -32.95
C GLU A 99 30.64 -7.60 -34.13
N GLY A 100 30.76 -6.27 -34.23
CA GLY A 100 31.61 -5.62 -35.23
C GLY A 100 33.09 -5.95 -35.07
N ARG A 101 33.62 -5.94 -33.84
CA ARG A 101 35.01 -6.34 -33.57
C ARG A 101 35.26 -7.81 -33.88
N ALA A 102 34.31 -8.69 -33.57
CA ALA A 102 34.39 -10.10 -33.91
C ALA A 102 34.54 -10.31 -35.43
N ALA A 103 33.73 -9.61 -36.24
CA ALA A 103 33.86 -9.65 -37.69
C ALA A 103 35.23 -9.15 -38.17
N GLN A 104 35.76 -8.10 -37.55
CA GLN A 104 37.08 -7.56 -37.86
C GLN A 104 38.22 -8.55 -37.51
N TYR A 105 38.16 -9.20 -36.35
CA TYR A 105 39.14 -10.22 -35.95
C TYR A 105 39.14 -11.39 -36.94
N LEU A 106 37.96 -11.85 -37.36
CA LEU A 106 37.84 -12.91 -38.35
C LEU A 106 38.46 -12.50 -39.69
N ALA A 107 38.14 -11.30 -40.20
CA ALA A 107 38.69 -10.79 -41.45
C ALA A 107 40.22 -10.65 -41.40
N MET A 108 40.78 -10.14 -40.31
CA MET A 108 42.24 -10.05 -40.13
C MET A 108 42.91 -11.42 -40.04
N SER A 109 42.23 -12.42 -39.48
CA SER A 109 42.78 -13.75 -39.30
C SER A 109 42.79 -14.59 -40.58
N GLN A 110 41.88 -14.32 -41.51
CA GLN A 110 41.86 -14.95 -42.85
C GLN A 110 43.08 -14.55 -43.70
N ALA A 111 43.80 -13.49 -43.33
CA ALA A 111 45.07 -13.09 -43.95
C ALA A 111 46.30 -13.82 -43.39
N GLY A 112 46.13 -14.87 -42.57
CA GLY A 112 47.23 -15.57 -41.88
C GLY A 112 46.95 -17.04 -41.50
N ASP A 113 47.95 -17.69 -40.89
CA ASP A 113 47.93 -19.11 -40.48
C ASP A 113 46.73 -19.53 -39.60
N THR A 114 46.36 -20.81 -39.68
CA THR A 114 45.27 -21.46 -38.93
C THR A 114 45.23 -21.13 -37.43
N GLU A 115 46.39 -21.03 -36.77
CA GLU A 115 46.46 -20.74 -35.34
C GLU A 115 46.01 -19.31 -35.01
N ARG A 116 46.27 -18.34 -35.91
CA ARG A 116 45.78 -16.97 -35.78
C ARG A 116 44.25 -16.91 -35.94
N SER A 117 43.68 -17.72 -36.83
CA SER A 117 42.23 -17.86 -36.99
C SER A 117 41.54 -18.44 -35.75
N ARG A 118 42.16 -19.44 -35.11
CA ARG A 118 41.66 -20.00 -33.84
C ARG A 118 41.67 -18.98 -32.71
N LEU A 119 42.77 -18.23 -32.55
CA LEU A 119 42.88 -17.18 -31.54
C LEU A 119 41.87 -16.04 -31.78
N ALA A 120 41.72 -15.59 -33.03
CA ALA A 120 40.72 -14.58 -33.39
C ALA A 120 39.29 -15.04 -33.09
N SER A 121 38.96 -16.29 -33.42
CA SER A 121 37.66 -16.89 -33.12
C SER A 121 37.41 -17.01 -31.61
N HIS A 122 38.45 -17.33 -30.84
CA HIS A 122 38.36 -17.37 -29.38
C HIS A 122 38.13 -15.97 -28.78
N ALA A 123 38.91 -14.97 -29.22
CA ALA A 123 38.74 -13.58 -28.79
C ALA A 123 37.34 -13.05 -29.13
N ALA A 124 36.84 -13.32 -30.34
CA ALA A 124 35.49 -12.97 -30.75
C ALA A 124 34.40 -13.57 -29.85
N ARG A 125 34.54 -14.86 -29.48
CA ARG A 125 33.60 -15.54 -28.57
C ARG A 125 33.65 -14.97 -27.15
N LEU A 126 34.84 -14.65 -26.65
CA LEU A 126 35.01 -14.03 -25.34
C LEU A 126 34.35 -12.65 -25.30
N ASP A 127 34.61 -11.81 -26.32
CA ASP A 127 34.03 -10.48 -26.44
C ASP A 127 32.49 -10.51 -26.51
N ALA A 128 31.93 -11.44 -27.30
CA ALA A 128 30.50 -11.64 -27.39
C ALA A 128 29.89 -12.06 -26.04
N SER A 129 30.52 -13.02 -25.36
CA SER A 129 30.08 -13.49 -24.04
C SER A 129 30.10 -12.38 -22.99
N LEU A 130 31.16 -11.56 -22.95
CA LEU A 130 31.27 -10.44 -22.02
C LEU A 130 30.22 -9.35 -22.31
N ALA A 131 29.95 -9.07 -23.58
CA ALA A 131 28.95 -8.08 -23.95
C ALA A 131 27.52 -8.56 -23.63
N ASP A 132 27.22 -9.83 -23.89
CA ASP A 132 25.93 -10.43 -23.56
C ASP A 132 25.72 -10.50 -22.04
N GLY A 133 26.75 -10.92 -21.28
CA GLY A 133 26.72 -10.93 -19.83
C GLY A 133 26.44 -9.54 -19.24
N ARG A 134 27.04 -8.48 -19.80
CA ARG A 134 26.73 -7.10 -19.41
C ARG A 134 25.28 -6.74 -19.71
N ARG A 135 24.76 -7.07 -20.90
CA ARG A 135 23.36 -6.81 -21.26
C ARG A 135 22.40 -7.49 -20.27
N VAL A 136 22.61 -8.77 -19.97
CA VAL A 136 21.77 -9.54 -19.06
C VAL A 136 21.83 -8.97 -17.64
N ALA A 137 23.03 -8.63 -17.14
CA ALA A 137 23.19 -8.01 -15.82
C ALA A 137 22.45 -6.68 -15.72
N GLU A 138 22.45 -5.88 -16.79
CA GLU A 138 21.73 -4.60 -16.82
C GLU A 138 20.21 -4.76 -16.83
N GLN A 139 19.70 -5.75 -17.57
CA GLN A 139 18.28 -6.10 -17.56
C GLN A 139 17.82 -6.62 -16.19
N LEU A 140 18.64 -7.46 -15.56
CA LEU A 140 18.34 -7.98 -14.22
C LEU A 140 18.33 -6.87 -13.18
N ARG A 141 19.32 -5.96 -13.21
CA ARG A 141 19.36 -4.82 -12.29
C ARG A 141 18.14 -3.92 -12.45
N ALA A 142 17.71 -3.64 -13.68
CA ALA A 142 16.47 -2.90 -13.93
C ALA A 142 15.25 -3.59 -13.28
N THR A 143 15.14 -4.90 -13.44
CA THR A 143 14.04 -5.71 -12.87
C THR A 143 14.07 -5.68 -11.34
N VAL A 144 15.25 -5.81 -10.72
CA VAL A 144 15.40 -5.77 -9.26
C VAL A 144 14.98 -4.40 -8.71
N VAL A 145 15.41 -3.31 -9.34
CA VAL A 145 15.02 -1.95 -8.91
C VAL A 145 13.50 -1.76 -8.97
N GLU A 146 12.86 -2.21 -10.05
CA GLU A 146 11.40 -2.15 -10.17
C GLU A 146 10.70 -2.97 -9.08
N ARG A 147 11.18 -4.19 -8.80
CA ARG A 147 10.60 -5.05 -7.77
C ARG A 147 10.81 -4.49 -6.37
N ASP A 148 11.97 -3.94 -6.06
CA ASP A 148 12.23 -3.29 -4.78
C ASP A 148 11.27 -2.11 -4.54
N GLN A 149 11.01 -1.31 -5.57
CA GLN A 149 10.03 -0.20 -5.48
C GLN A 149 8.61 -0.73 -5.21
N GLN A 150 8.19 -1.79 -5.91
CA GLN A 150 6.89 -2.42 -5.68
C GLN A 150 6.76 -3.03 -4.28
N LEU A 151 7.82 -3.68 -3.78
CA LEU A 151 7.84 -4.27 -2.45
C LEU A 151 7.79 -3.21 -1.35
N ARG A 152 8.45 -2.06 -1.54
CA ARG A 152 8.34 -0.92 -0.61
C ARG A 152 6.92 -0.39 -0.55
N LEU A 153 6.30 -0.12 -1.70
CA LEU A 153 4.90 0.31 -1.78
C LEU A 153 3.98 -0.67 -1.05
N LEU A 154 4.09 -1.97 -1.36
CA LEU A 154 3.26 -2.99 -0.71
C LEU A 154 3.51 -3.05 0.81
N GLY A 155 4.76 -2.93 1.24
CA GLY A 155 5.12 -2.89 2.66
C GLY A 155 4.52 -1.70 3.39
N ASP A 156 4.47 -0.53 2.75
CA ASP A 156 3.88 0.69 3.32
C ASP A 156 2.36 0.58 3.41
N VAL A 157 1.70 0.04 2.37
CA VAL A 157 0.25 -0.26 2.38
C VAL A 157 -0.11 -1.22 3.49
N ILE A 158 0.61 -2.35 3.62
CA ILE A 158 0.37 -3.33 4.68
C ILE A 158 0.56 -2.71 6.07
N ARG A 159 1.54 -1.80 6.23
CA ARG A 159 1.76 -1.11 7.50
C ARG A 159 0.59 -0.18 7.82
N ALA A 160 0.08 0.55 6.84
CA ALA A 160 -1.10 1.41 6.98
C ALA A 160 -2.36 0.59 7.31
N ASP A 161 -2.56 -0.56 6.68
CA ASP A 161 -3.66 -1.49 6.97
C ASP A 161 -3.57 -2.03 8.39
N ARG A 162 -2.38 -2.48 8.82
CA ARG A 162 -2.15 -2.99 10.18
C ARG A 162 -2.34 -1.92 11.23
N ALA A 163 -1.91 -0.69 10.96
CA ALA A 163 -2.18 0.43 11.84
C ALA A 163 -3.70 0.55 12.02
N LEU A 164 -4.46 0.70 10.94
CA LEU A 164 -5.93 0.78 10.98
C LEU A 164 -6.58 -0.41 11.71
N ALA A 165 -6.16 -1.65 11.43
CA ALA A 165 -6.70 -2.86 12.04
C ALA A 165 -6.36 -2.97 13.55
N SER A 166 -5.14 -2.65 13.95
CA SER A 166 -4.73 -2.65 15.37
C SER A 166 -5.53 -1.65 16.20
N TYR A 167 -5.87 -0.50 15.59
CA TYR A 167 -6.76 0.49 16.18
C TYR A 167 -8.22 0.06 16.24
N THR A 168 -8.65 -0.89 15.39
CA THR A 168 -10.01 -1.43 15.36
C THR A 168 -10.18 -2.50 16.44
N ASN A 169 -9.16 -3.36 16.62
CA ASN A 169 -9.17 -4.42 17.63
C ASN A 169 -9.12 -3.86 19.07
N ALA A 170 -8.39 -2.76 19.30
CA ALA A 170 -8.38 -2.07 20.60
C ALA A 170 -9.76 -1.52 21.04
N GLN A 171 -10.72 -1.43 20.12
CA GLN A 171 -12.09 -0.96 20.37
C GLN A 171 -13.09 -2.11 20.64
N GLY A 172 -12.69 -3.37 20.38
CA GLY A 172 -13.48 -4.56 20.71
C GLY A 172 -13.30 -5.05 22.16
N ASP A 173 -12.24 -4.59 22.85
CA ASP A 173 -11.92 -4.93 24.25
C ASP A 173 -12.39 -3.87 25.27
N ALA A 174 -13.23 -2.92 24.85
CA ALA A 174 -13.88 -2.03 25.81
C ALA A 174 -14.81 -2.88 26.71
N PRO A 175 -14.66 -2.85 28.04
CA PRO A 175 -15.51 -3.65 28.92
C PRO A 175 -16.97 -3.27 28.71
N GLU A 176 -17.80 -4.26 28.37
CA GLU A 176 -19.25 -4.13 28.52
C GLU A 176 -19.56 -3.70 29.97
N PRO A 177 -20.43 -2.71 30.18
CA PRO A 177 -20.80 -2.25 31.51
C PRO A 177 -21.54 -3.33 32.34
#